data_AF-A0A968IMG5-F1
#
_entry.id   AF-A0A968IMG5-F1
#
_cell.length_a   1.000
_cell.length_b   1.000
_cell.length_c   1.000
_cell.angle_alpha   90.00
_cell.angle_beta   90.00
_cell.angle_gamma   90.00
#
_symmetry.space_group_name_H-M   'P 1'
#
loop_
_entity.id
_entity.type
_entity.pdbx_description
1 polymer ?
#
loop_
_entity_poly.entity_id
_entity_poly.type
_entity_poly.pdbx_seq_one_letter_code
_entity_poly.pdbx_strand_id
1 'polypeptide(L)' 'MTNAIHPKSSARLEARISQETKALVQKAADLEGRTLTDFVVATVQAAAYRVIEHHQTLKLSLEDSEAFVDAIVNP' A
#
# COMPACT_ATOMS: atom_id res chain seq x y z
N MET A 1 27.37 3.39 -21.40
CA MET A 1 26.90 3.91 -20.10
C MET A 1 26.67 2.71 -19.20
N THR A 2 27.45 2.58 -18.13
CA THR A 2 27.52 1.39 -17.27
C THR A 2 26.24 1.23 -16.45
N ASN A 3 25.51 0.14 -16.68
CA ASN A 3 24.35 -0.27 -15.90
C ASN A 3 24.80 -0.59 -14.47
N ALA A 4 24.65 0.37 -13.55
CA ALA A 4 24.89 0.11 -12.14
C ALA A 4 23.80 -0.85 -11.65
N ILE A 5 24.18 -2.09 -11.38
CA ILE A 5 23.37 -3.02 -10.60
C ILE A 5 23.30 -2.41 -9.20
N HIS A 6 22.27 -1.63 -8.92
CA HIS A 6 21.98 -1.22 -7.56
C HIS A 6 21.71 -2.52 -6.78
N PRO A 7 22.51 -2.87 -5.75
CA PRO A 7 22.08 -3.91 -4.83
C PRO A 7 20.71 -3.48 -4.34
N LYS A 8 19.72 -4.36 -4.41
CA LYS A 8 18.38 -4.15 -3.87
C LYS A 8 18.58 -3.72 -2.42
N SER A 9 18.55 -2.42 -2.15
CA SER A 9 18.85 -1.88 -0.84
C SER A 9 17.73 -2.34 0.09
N SER A 10 18.03 -3.27 0.98
CA SER A 10 17.04 -3.77 1.94
C SER A 10 16.77 -2.66 2.96
N ALA A 11 15.54 -2.16 3.00
CA ALA A 11 15.08 -1.27 4.06
C ALA A 11 14.42 -2.09 5.17
N ARG A 12 14.68 -1.73 6.43
CA ARG A 12 14.03 -2.37 7.60
C ARG A 12 12.83 -1.53 8.03
N LEU A 13 11.68 -2.17 8.19
CA LEU A 13 10.50 -1.59 8.83
C LEU A 13 10.55 -1.93 10.33
N GLU A 14 10.70 -0.91 11.18
CA GLU A 14 10.69 -1.07 12.63
C GLU A 14 9.39 -0.56 13.22
N ALA A 15 8.68 -1.40 13.98
CA ALA A 15 7.48 -1.03 14.69
C ALA A 15 7.42 -1.77 16.03
N ARG A 16 7.01 -1.05 17.08
CA ARG A 16 6.68 -1.64 18.38
C ARG A 16 5.18 -1.90 18.43
N ILE A 17 4.80 -3.12 18.77
CA ILE A 17 3.40 -3.54 18.90
C ILE A 17 3.20 -4.20 20.28
N SER A 18 1.95 -4.23 20.74
CA SER A 18 1.60 -4.96 21.96
C SER A 18 1.75 -6.48 21.75
N GLN A 19 1.88 -7.23 22.86
CA GLN A 19 1.89 -8.69 22.80
C GLN A 19 0.59 -9.25 22.21
N GLU A 20 -0.54 -8.61 22.50
CA GLU A 20 -1.85 -8.97 21.94
C GLU A 20 -1.88 -8.82 20.42
N THR A 21 -1.41 -7.69 19.89
CA THR A 21 -1.32 -7.49 18.43
C THR A 21 -0.39 -8.53 17.82
N LYS A 22 0.75 -8.83 18.43
CA LYS A 22 1.65 -9.87 17.93
C LYS A 22 0.97 -11.24 17.87
N ALA A 23 0.24 -11.62 18.92
CA ALA A 23 -0.47 -12.91 18.98
C ALA A 23 -1.58 -13.00 17.93
N LEU A 24 -2.33 -11.92 17.73
CA LEU A 24 -3.37 -11.83 16.70
C LEU A 24 -2.77 -12.02 15.30
N VAL A 25 -1.72 -11.27 14.97
CA VAL A 25 -1.07 -11.32 13.66
C VAL A 25 -0.41 -12.68 13.43
N GLN A 26 0.21 -13.27 14.46
CA GLN A 26 0.76 -14.63 14.38
C GLN A 26 -0.31 -15.66 14.04
N LYS A 27 -1.45 -15.63 14.74
CA LYS A 27 -2.56 -16.54 14.46
C LYS A 27 -3.07 -16.40 13.02
N ALA A 28 -3.16 -15.17 12.51
CA ALA A 28 -3.55 -14.92 11.12
C ALA A 28 -2.53 -15.50 10.12
N ALA A 29 -1.23 -15.33 10.38
CA ALA A 29 -0.17 -15.90 9.57
C ALA A 29 -0.22 -17.44 9.56
N ASP A 30 -0.45 -18.06 10.72
CA ASP A 30 -0.56 -19.51 10.87
C ASP A 30 -1.75 -20.06 10.08
N LEU A 31 -2.90 -19.38 10.11
CA LEU A 31 -4.10 -19.76 9.35
C LEU A 31 -3.88 -19.72 7.84
N GLU A 32 -3.01 -18.85 7.36
CA GLU A 32 -2.66 -18.73 5.93
C GLU A 32 -1.43 -19.57 5.55
N GLY A 33 -0.87 -20.34 6.50
CA GLY A 33 0.26 -21.24 6.24
C GLY A 33 1.57 -20.52 5.93
N ARG A 34 1.76 -19.30 6.46
CA ARG A 34 2.96 -18.48 6.21
C ARG A 34 3.60 -17.97 7.49
N THR A 35 4.86 -17.55 7.38
CA THR A 35 5.59 -16.96 8.51
C THR A 35 5.01 -15.60 8.89
N LEU A 36 5.16 -15.21 10.16
CA LEU A 36 4.73 -13.90 10.64
C LEU A 36 5.31 -12.75 9.82
N THR A 37 6.61 -12.84 9.47
CA THR A 37 7.29 -11.80 8.68
C THR A 37 6.69 -11.71 7.28
N ASP A 38 6.49 -12.83 6.60
CA ASP A 38 5.88 -12.85 5.26
C ASP A 38 4.46 -12.30 5.29
N PHE A 39 3.66 -12.72 6.27
CA PHE A 39 2.30 -12.21 6.47
C PHE A 39 2.26 -10.69 6.66
N VAL A 40 3.12 -10.15 7.53
CA VAL A 40 3.18 -8.71 7.79
C VAL A 40 3.60 -7.95 6.55
N VAL A 41 4.64 -8.40 5.84
CA VAL A 41 5.13 -7.72 4.64
C VAL A 41 4.05 -7.72 3.55
N ALA A 42 3.42 -8.86 3.28
CA ALA A 42 2.35 -8.96 2.29
C ALA A 42 1.14 -8.09 2.65
N THR A 43 0.73 -8.11 3.93
CA THR A 43 -0.43 -7.35 4.41
C THR A 43 -0.19 -5.84 4.32
N VAL A 44 0.99 -5.37 4.76
CA VAL A 44 1.36 -3.96 4.71
C VAL A 44 1.45 -3.49 3.26
N GLN A 45 2.06 -4.27 2.37
CA GLN A 45 2.16 -3.93 0.95
C GLN A 45 0.78 -3.84 0.30
N ALA A 46 -0.10 -4.82 0.53
CA ALA A 46 -1.45 -4.81 -0.02
C ALA A 46 -2.29 -3.63 0.50
N ALA A 47 -2.16 -3.30 1.80
CA ALA A 47 -2.84 -2.14 2.38
C ALA A 47 -2.32 -0.83 1.77
N ALA A 48 -1.01 -0.68 1.59
CA ALA A 48 -0.41 0.50 0.98
C ALA A 48 -0.91 0.70 -0.46
N TYR A 49 -0.94 -0.36 -1.28
CA TYR A 49 -1.47 -0.26 -2.65
C TYR A 49 -2.92 0.20 -2.67
N ARG A 50 -3.79 -0.39 -1.84
CA ARG A 50 -5.21 0.01 -1.77
C ARG A 50 -5.36 1.49 -1.39
N VAL A 51 -4.57 1.97 -0.44
CA VAL A 51 -4.63 3.38 -0.01
C VAL A 51 -4.19 4.31 -1.14
N ILE A 52 -3.10 3.98 -1.85
CA ILE A 52 -2.60 4.79 -2.96
C ILE A 52 -3.61 4.83 -4.11
N GLU A 53 -4.12 3.66 -4.52
CA GLU A 53 -5.09 3.53 -5.61
C GLU A 53 -6.37 4.30 -5.30
N HIS A 54 -6.87 4.20 -4.06
CA HIS A 54 -8.05 4.94 -3.63
C HIS A 54 -7.87 6.46 -3.76
N HIS A 55 -6.72 6.99 -3.31
CA HIS A 55 -6.45 8.43 -3.42
C HIS A 55 -6.23 8.90 -4.86
N GLN A 56 -5.58 8.08 -5.69
CA GLN A 56 -5.37 8.41 -7.11
C GLN A 56 -6.68 8.42 -7.88
N THR A 57 -7.55 7.44 -7.63
CA THR A 57 -8.88 7.36 -8.27
C THR A 57 -9.76 8.55 -7.89
N LEU A 58 -9.78 8.93 -6.60
CA LEU A 58 -10.51 10.11 -6.14
C LEU A 58 -10.01 11.40 -6.82
N LYS A 59 -8.69 11.54 -6.97
CA LYS A 59 -8.10 12.71 -7.63
C LYS A 59 -8.51 12.79 -9.10
N LEU A 60 -8.40 11.70 -9.85
CA LEU A 60 -8.82 11.65 -11.26
C LEU A 60 -10.32 11.94 -11.41
N SER A 61 -11.16 11.38 -10.53
CA SER A 61 -12.60 11.64 -10.54
C SER A 61 -12.96 13.11 -10.27
N LEU A 62 -12.16 13.83 -9.47
CA LEU A 62 -12.36 15.26 -9.22
C LEU A 62 -11.99 16.08 -10.46
N GLU A 63 -10.82 15.80 -11.06
CA GLU A 63 -10.37 16.44 -12.29
C GLU A 63 -11.39 16.23 -13.44
N ASP A 64 -11.92 15.01 -13.59
CA ASP A 64 -12.96 14.70 -14.57
C ASP A 64 -14.27 15.45 -14.31
N SER A 65 -14.64 15.62 -13.03
CA SER A 65 -15.85 16.37 -12.64
C SER A 65 -15.69 17.87 -12.92
N GLU A 66 -14.52 18.43 -12.64
CA GLU A 66 -14.20 19.83 -12.95
C GLU A 66 -14.21 20.08 -14.46
N ALA A 67 -13.57 19.21 -15.24
CA ALA A 67 -13.58 19.29 -16.69
C ALA A 67 -15.00 19.17 -17.27
N PHE A 68 -15.84 18.29 -16.71
CA PHE A 68 -17.24 18.16 -17.11
C PHE A 68 -18.06 19.41 -16.80
N VAL A 69 -17.91 20.00 -15.61
CA VAL A 69 -18.59 21.25 -15.25
C VAL A 69 -18.11 22.40 -16.13
N ASP A 70 -16.81 22.54 -16.37
CA ASP A 70 -16.26 23.58 -17.23
C ASP A 70 -16.79 23.46 -18.67
N ALA A 71 -16.87 22.26 -19.23
CA ALA A 71 -17.45 22.02 -20.56
C ALA A 71 -18.95 22.37 -20.66
N ILE A 72 -19.69 22.34 -19.54
CA ILE A 72 -21.11 22.74 -19.50
C ILE A 72 -21.24 24.26 -19.34
N VAL A 73 -20.41 24.86 -18.49
CA VAL A 73 -20.51 26.27 -18.11
C VAL A 73 -19.84 27.20 -19.14
N ASN A 74 -18.78 26.72 -19.81
CA ASN A 74 -18.03 27.43 -20.85
C ASN A 74 -18.01 26.61 -22.17
N PRO A 75 -19.13 26.60 -22.93
CA PRO A 75 -19.22 25.85 -24.19
C PRO A 75 -18.41 26.46 -25.34
#